data_AF-A0A351KYW6-F1
#
_entry.id   AF-A0A351KYW6-F1
#
_cell.length_a   1.000
_cell.length_b   1.000
_cell.length_c   1.000
_cell.angle_alpha   90.00
_cell.angle_beta   90.00
_cell.angle_gamma   90.00
#
_symmetry.space_group_name_H-M   'P 1'
#
loop_
_entity.id
_entity.type
_entity.pdbx_description
1 polymer ?
#
loop_
_entity_poly.entity_id
_entity_poly.type
_entity_poly.pdbx_seq_one_letter_code
_entity_poly.pdbx_strand_id
1 'polypeptide(L)'
;MRAALEAAAAIMPATSALEQLCSTFNLTNFERDVLLLCVGMELETMTFASLCAQAQSESQLSYPTFNLAMSALAAPHWNAISPNRPLRRSSLIEVVRGKTLTYSPLRINERILHYLMGVDGLDEYFKGIIEPVSYSGELVRSPSVALAESHSTLASQIAGLWSNNWLHQQSTFSIDQLPIVQLCGSEVAAKVAIASTASELSLTWFSSEGR
;
A
#
# COMPACT_ATOMS: atom_id res chain seq x y z
N MET A 1 -17.36 -3.86 -17.23
CA MET A 1 -16.20 -3.44 -16.41
C MET A 1 -15.15 -4.54 -16.31
N ARG A 2 -15.44 -5.72 -15.74
CA ARG A 2 -14.46 -6.83 -15.61
C ARG A 2 -13.81 -7.30 -16.93
N ALA A 3 -14.61 -7.53 -17.97
CA ALA A 3 -14.07 -7.93 -19.29
C ALA A 3 -13.18 -6.84 -19.93
N ALA A 4 -13.47 -5.56 -19.68
CA ALA A 4 -12.65 -4.45 -20.19
C ALA A 4 -11.33 -4.31 -19.42
N LEU A 5 -11.34 -4.59 -18.11
CA LEU A 5 -10.13 -4.62 -17.27
C LEU A 5 -9.22 -5.80 -17.62
N GLU A 6 -9.78 -6.99 -17.82
CA GLU A 6 -9.02 -8.18 -18.23
C GLU A 6 -8.40 -7.99 -19.63
N ALA A 7 -9.13 -7.34 -20.54
CA ALA A 7 -8.60 -6.97 -21.86
C ALA A 7 -7.49 -5.91 -21.78
N ALA A 8 -7.62 -4.91 -20.90
CA ALA A 8 -6.60 -3.89 -20.70
C ALA A 8 -5.32 -4.48 -20.05
N ALA A 9 -5.47 -5.34 -19.05
CA ALA A 9 -4.36 -6.02 -18.39
C ALA A 9 -3.54 -6.89 -19.36
N ALA A 10 -4.20 -7.54 -20.33
CA ALA A 10 -3.53 -8.37 -21.34
C ALA A 10 -2.64 -7.58 -22.32
N ILE A 11 -2.82 -6.26 -22.41
CA ILE A 11 -2.10 -5.38 -23.35
C ILE A 11 -0.95 -4.62 -22.65
N MET A 12 -0.93 -4.60 -21.31
CA MET A 12 0.10 -3.88 -20.55
C MET A 12 1.39 -4.72 -20.42
N PRO A 13 2.58 -4.14 -20.67
CA PRO A 13 3.86 -4.86 -20.59
C PRO A 13 4.33 -5.14 -19.15
N ALA A 14 3.67 -4.54 -18.15
CA ALA A 14 3.98 -4.70 -16.72
C ALA A 14 2.69 -4.80 -15.90
N THR A 15 2.80 -5.41 -14.72
CA THR A 15 1.70 -5.56 -13.76
C THR A 15 1.13 -4.19 -13.38
N SER A 16 -0.18 -4.02 -13.48
CA SER A 16 -0.82 -2.73 -13.19
C SER A 16 -0.72 -2.36 -11.71
N ALA A 17 -0.76 -1.06 -11.38
CA ALA A 17 -0.79 -0.59 -9.98
C ALA A 17 -1.95 -1.22 -9.20
N LEU A 18 -3.10 -1.42 -9.84
CA LEU A 18 -4.25 -2.10 -9.24
C LEU A 18 -3.93 -3.56 -8.88
N GLU A 19 -3.29 -4.31 -9.77
CA GLU A 19 -2.93 -5.71 -9.51
C GLU A 19 -1.88 -5.83 -8.41
N GLN A 20 -0.88 -4.94 -8.41
CA GLN A 20 0.09 -4.85 -7.32
C GLN A 20 -0.60 -4.57 -5.98
N LEU A 21 -1.55 -3.64 -5.95
CA LEU A 21 -2.34 -3.31 -4.76
C LEU A 21 -3.18 -4.51 -4.30
N CYS A 22 -3.86 -5.19 -5.23
CA CYS A 22 -4.63 -6.39 -4.92
C CYS A 22 -3.76 -7.49 -4.32
N SER A 23 -2.59 -7.73 -4.89
CA SER A 23 -1.63 -8.70 -4.39
C SER A 23 -1.09 -8.32 -3.01
N THR A 24 -0.74 -7.04 -2.81
CA THR A 24 -0.16 -6.54 -1.55
C THR A 24 -1.14 -6.65 -0.39
N PHE A 25 -2.41 -6.29 -0.61
CA PHE A 25 -3.44 -6.33 0.43
C PHE A 25 -4.25 -7.63 0.44
N ASN A 26 -3.92 -8.59 -0.44
CA ASN A 26 -4.65 -9.84 -0.64
C ASN A 26 -6.16 -9.61 -0.78
N LEU A 27 -6.53 -8.67 -1.67
CA LEU A 27 -7.92 -8.29 -1.91
C LEU A 27 -8.68 -9.42 -2.60
N THR A 28 -9.91 -9.67 -2.15
CA THR A 28 -10.84 -10.50 -2.93
C THR A 28 -11.30 -9.77 -4.18
N ASN A 29 -11.83 -10.52 -5.15
CA ASN A 29 -12.44 -9.91 -6.34
C ASN A 29 -13.55 -8.91 -5.97
N PHE A 30 -14.35 -9.23 -4.96
CA PHE A 30 -15.38 -8.32 -4.47
C PHE A 30 -14.78 -7.04 -3.87
N GLU A 31 -13.73 -7.15 -3.05
CA GLU A 31 -13.07 -5.98 -2.45
C GLU A 31 -12.40 -5.09 -3.51
N ARG A 32 -11.75 -5.69 -4.50
CA ARG A 32 -11.20 -4.97 -5.65
C ARG A 32 -12.30 -4.22 -6.41
N ASP A 33 -13.42 -4.88 -6.68
CA ASP A 33 -14.51 -4.28 -7.45
C ASP A 33 -15.21 -3.14 -6.65
N VAL A 34 -15.27 -3.25 -5.32
CA VAL A 34 -15.69 -2.14 -4.43
C VAL A 34 -14.73 -0.95 -4.52
N LEU A 35 -13.42 -1.21 -4.47
CA LEU A 35 -12.41 -0.15 -4.61
C LEU A 35 -12.54 0.55 -5.96
N LEU A 36 -12.69 -0.21 -7.04
CA LEU A 36 -12.87 0.33 -8.39
C LEU A 36 -14.17 1.12 -8.56
N LEU A 37 -15.26 0.72 -7.89
CA LEU A 37 -16.49 1.50 -7.86
C LEU A 37 -16.23 2.90 -7.27
N CYS A 38 -15.41 2.99 -6.23
CA CYS A 38 -15.01 4.26 -5.62
C CYS A 38 -14.06 5.05 -6.53
N VAL A 39 -13.11 4.39 -7.22
CA VAL A 39 -12.25 5.02 -8.24
C VAL A 39 -13.09 5.64 -9.35
N GLY A 40 -14.05 4.89 -9.89
CA GLY A 40 -14.92 5.37 -10.96
C GLY A 40 -15.73 6.61 -10.58
N MET A 41 -16.11 6.73 -9.30
CA MET A 41 -16.79 7.92 -8.78
C MET A 41 -15.91 9.18 -8.82
N GLU A 42 -14.61 9.05 -8.60
CA GLU A 42 -13.66 10.17 -8.64
C GLU A 42 -13.19 10.48 -10.08
N LEU A 43 -13.06 9.48 -10.96
CA LEU A 43 -12.59 9.67 -12.33
C LEU A 43 -13.70 10.09 -13.32
N GLU A 44 -14.90 9.52 -13.18
CA GLU A 44 -16.05 9.77 -14.06
C GLU A 44 -17.31 10.05 -13.24
N THR A 45 -17.26 11.09 -12.42
CA THR A 45 -18.31 11.42 -11.45
C THR A 45 -19.71 11.46 -12.07
N MET A 46 -19.91 12.09 -13.24
CA MET A 46 -21.25 12.18 -13.85
C MET A 46 -21.83 10.81 -14.25
N THR A 47 -21.01 9.97 -14.87
CA THR A 47 -21.42 8.63 -15.31
C THR A 47 -21.72 7.74 -14.11
N PHE A 48 -20.78 7.69 -13.15
CA PHE A 48 -20.90 6.82 -11.98
C PHE A 48 -21.98 7.29 -11.01
N ALA A 49 -22.19 8.60 -10.84
CA ALA A 49 -23.29 9.13 -10.03
C ALA A 49 -24.65 8.69 -10.57
N SER A 50 -24.84 8.76 -11.89
CA SER A 50 -26.07 8.30 -12.54
C SER A 50 -26.27 6.78 -12.39
N LEU A 51 -25.21 6.00 -12.59
CA LEU A 51 -25.26 4.55 -12.43
C LEU A 51 -25.56 4.14 -10.98
N CYS A 52 -24.98 4.82 -9.99
CA CYS A 52 -25.25 4.59 -8.58
C CYS A 52 -26.72 4.88 -8.24
N ALA A 53 -27.25 6.00 -8.72
CA ALA A 53 -28.66 6.37 -8.51
C ALA A 53 -29.62 5.36 -9.15
N GLN A 54 -29.32 4.92 -10.37
CA GLN A 54 -30.11 3.90 -11.09
C GLN A 54 -30.08 2.55 -10.36
N ALA A 55 -28.89 2.07 -9.98
CA ALA A 55 -28.74 0.78 -9.32
C ALA A 55 -29.34 0.74 -7.91
N GLN A 56 -29.41 1.88 -7.23
CA GLN A 56 -30.05 2.01 -5.91
C GLN A 56 -31.55 2.34 -5.99
N SER A 57 -32.10 2.56 -7.19
CA SER A 57 -33.50 2.98 -7.41
C SER A 57 -33.89 4.25 -6.63
N GLU A 58 -32.91 5.08 -6.26
CA GLU A 58 -33.08 6.31 -5.48
C GLU A 58 -32.18 7.40 -6.06
N SER A 59 -32.80 8.46 -6.60
CA SER A 59 -32.08 9.57 -7.25
C SER A 59 -31.15 10.34 -6.29
N GLN A 60 -31.42 10.27 -4.99
CA GLN A 60 -30.62 10.91 -3.94
C GLN A 60 -29.38 10.08 -3.54
N LEU A 61 -29.28 8.82 -3.99
CA LEU A 61 -28.16 7.94 -3.71
C LEU A 61 -27.24 7.83 -4.94
N SER A 62 -26.67 8.97 -5.32
CA SER A 62 -25.76 9.10 -6.47
C SER A 62 -24.29 8.83 -6.13
N TYR A 63 -24.04 7.96 -5.14
CA TYR A 63 -22.71 7.64 -4.63
C TYR A 63 -22.57 6.16 -4.27
N PRO A 64 -21.33 5.63 -4.26
CA PRO A 64 -21.05 4.27 -3.82
C PRO A 64 -21.47 4.03 -2.36
N THR A 65 -22.11 2.89 -2.10
CA THR A 65 -22.43 2.40 -0.75
C THR A 65 -22.12 0.92 -0.66
N PHE A 66 -21.92 0.38 0.55
CA PHE A 66 -21.77 -1.08 0.69
C PHE A 66 -23.04 -1.82 0.29
N ASN A 67 -24.22 -1.22 0.51
CA ASN A 67 -25.49 -1.78 0.07
C ASN A 67 -25.54 -1.93 -1.45
N LEU A 68 -25.15 -0.89 -2.20
CA LEU A 68 -25.02 -0.94 -3.65
C LEU A 68 -23.99 -1.98 -4.10
N ALA A 69 -22.81 -2.02 -3.48
CA ALA A 69 -21.80 -2.99 -3.85
C ALA A 69 -22.28 -4.43 -3.65
N MET A 70 -22.94 -4.70 -2.52
CA MET A 70 -23.45 -6.03 -2.18
C MET A 70 -24.58 -6.49 -3.11
N SER A 71 -25.36 -5.56 -3.67
CA SER A 71 -26.46 -5.87 -4.59
C SER A 71 -26.03 -5.96 -6.06
N ALA A 72 -25.05 -5.16 -6.48
CA ALA A 72 -24.68 -5.02 -7.89
C ALA A 72 -23.41 -5.80 -8.30
N LEU A 73 -22.49 -6.08 -7.37
CA LEU A 73 -21.22 -6.74 -7.68
C LEU A 73 -21.30 -8.26 -7.48
N ALA A 74 -20.38 -8.98 -8.14
CA ALA A 74 -20.33 -10.44 -8.06
C ALA A 74 -19.66 -10.94 -6.77
N ALA A 75 -20.08 -12.13 -6.31
CA ALA A 75 -19.59 -12.78 -5.09
C ALA A 75 -19.59 -11.89 -3.83
N PRO A 76 -20.72 -11.21 -3.52
CA PRO A 76 -20.84 -10.37 -2.33
C PRO A 76 -20.61 -11.18 -1.05
N HIS A 77 -19.82 -10.64 -0.12
CA HIS A 77 -19.62 -11.26 1.19
C HIS A 77 -19.53 -10.22 2.32
N TRP A 78 -20.33 -10.43 3.38
CA TRP A 78 -20.37 -9.57 4.57
C TRP A 78 -19.03 -9.41 5.27
N ASN A 79 -18.11 -10.38 5.13
CA ASN A 79 -16.80 -10.24 5.73
C ASN A 79 -16.07 -8.99 5.16
N ALA A 80 -16.18 -8.68 3.87
CA ALA A 80 -15.45 -7.57 3.22
C ALA A 80 -15.68 -6.20 3.89
N ILE A 81 -16.85 -6.00 4.51
CA ILE A 81 -17.20 -4.72 5.15
C ILE A 81 -16.76 -4.64 6.62
N SER A 82 -16.18 -5.73 7.15
CA SER A 82 -15.65 -5.81 8.51
C SER A 82 -14.51 -4.80 8.71
N PRO A 83 -14.41 -4.14 9.87
CA PRO A 83 -13.32 -3.20 10.15
C PRO A 83 -11.92 -3.85 10.05
N ASN A 84 -11.82 -5.18 10.23
CA ASN A 84 -10.55 -5.90 10.21
C ASN A 84 -10.13 -6.38 8.81
N ARG A 85 -10.95 -6.12 7.77
CA ARG A 85 -10.66 -6.49 6.38
C ARG A 85 -9.93 -5.38 5.64
N PRO A 86 -9.17 -5.71 4.57
CA PRO A 86 -8.21 -4.80 3.95
C PRO A 86 -8.79 -3.44 3.56
N LEU A 87 -10.01 -3.42 3.02
CA LEU A 87 -10.70 -2.18 2.61
C LEU A 87 -10.74 -1.12 3.73
N ARG A 88 -10.99 -1.57 4.98
CA ARG A 88 -11.14 -0.68 6.14
C ARG A 88 -9.91 -0.67 7.04
N ARG A 89 -9.27 -1.82 7.26
CA ARG A 89 -8.07 -1.94 8.11
C ARG A 89 -6.92 -1.11 7.56
N SER A 90 -6.74 -1.13 6.24
CA SER A 90 -5.65 -0.42 5.55
C SER A 90 -6.11 0.92 4.96
N SER A 91 -7.30 1.39 5.35
CA SER A 91 -7.88 2.65 4.88
C SER A 91 -7.85 2.81 3.35
N LEU A 92 -8.14 1.72 2.60
CA LEU A 92 -8.20 1.81 1.13
C LEU A 92 -9.42 2.61 0.67
N ILE A 93 -10.49 2.53 1.46
CA ILE A 93 -11.69 3.35 1.32
C ILE A 93 -12.02 4.02 2.65
N GLU A 94 -12.73 5.15 2.55
CA GLU A 94 -13.25 5.92 3.65
C GLU A 94 -14.77 5.76 3.69
N VAL A 95 -15.29 5.44 4.87
CA VAL A 95 -16.73 5.37 5.12
C VAL A 95 -17.16 6.72 5.71
N VAL A 96 -17.80 7.54 4.89
CA VAL A 96 -18.34 8.84 5.32
C VAL A 96 -19.55 8.60 6.22
N ARG A 97 -19.72 9.39 7.27
CA ARG A 97 -20.85 9.22 8.20
C ARG A 97 -22.20 9.30 7.47
N GLY A 98 -22.94 8.19 7.48
CA GLY A 98 -24.33 8.10 7.02
C GLY A 98 -25.28 7.62 8.11
N LYS A 99 -26.55 7.35 7.73
CA LYS A 99 -27.58 6.85 8.66
C LYS A 99 -27.26 5.46 9.23
N THR A 100 -26.68 4.59 8.40
CA THR A 100 -26.23 3.24 8.78
C THR A 100 -24.93 2.95 8.04
N LEU A 101 -24.18 1.93 8.49
CA LEU A 101 -22.92 1.54 7.86
C LEU A 101 -23.10 1.16 6.38
N THR A 102 -24.14 0.39 6.05
CA THR A 102 -24.33 -0.12 4.69
C THR A 102 -24.80 0.95 3.69
N TYR A 103 -25.48 1.98 4.18
CA TYR A 103 -25.94 3.14 3.38
C TYR A 103 -25.01 4.36 3.52
N SER A 104 -23.89 4.22 4.22
CA SER A 104 -22.90 5.28 4.32
C SER A 104 -22.19 5.47 2.97
N PRO A 105 -21.97 6.72 2.53
CA PRO A 105 -21.18 6.97 1.32
C PRO A 105 -19.77 6.41 1.48
N LEU A 106 -19.28 5.75 0.44
CA LEU A 106 -17.90 5.27 0.34
C LEU A 106 -17.10 6.18 -0.57
N ARG A 107 -15.88 6.49 -0.15
CA ARG A 107 -14.88 7.20 -0.95
C ARG A 107 -13.61 6.39 -1.01
N ILE A 108 -12.85 6.52 -2.10
CA ILE A 108 -11.49 6.00 -2.12
C ILE A 108 -10.60 6.91 -1.27
N ASN A 109 -9.64 6.33 -0.56
CA ASN A 109 -8.63 7.13 0.12
C ASN A 109 -7.73 7.83 -0.92
N GLU A 110 -7.47 9.12 -0.72
CA GLU A 110 -6.74 9.96 -1.67
C GLU A 110 -5.35 9.41 -2.03
N ARG A 111 -4.64 8.82 -1.07
CA ARG A 111 -3.31 8.23 -1.31
C ARG A 111 -3.39 7.04 -2.25
N ILE A 112 -4.41 6.22 -2.09
CA ILE A 112 -4.65 5.07 -2.94
C ILE A 112 -5.10 5.51 -4.33
N LEU A 113 -5.90 6.58 -4.43
CA LEU A 113 -6.24 7.18 -5.71
C LEU A 113 -4.98 7.67 -6.43
N HIS A 114 -4.12 8.45 -5.79
CA HIS A 114 -2.86 8.94 -6.38
C HIS A 114 -1.93 7.80 -6.80
N TYR A 115 -1.78 6.78 -5.96
CA TYR A 115 -1.01 5.58 -6.30
C TYR A 115 -1.55 4.89 -7.56
N LEU A 116 -2.87 4.71 -7.67
CA LEU A 116 -3.50 4.11 -8.85
C LEU A 116 -3.35 4.98 -10.11
N MET A 117 -3.24 6.29 -9.95
CA MET A 117 -2.97 7.24 -11.04
C MET A 117 -1.49 7.37 -11.39
N GLY A 118 -0.59 6.66 -10.69
CA GLY A 118 0.85 6.72 -10.91
C GLY A 118 1.51 8.03 -10.45
N VAL A 119 0.84 8.77 -9.56
CA VAL A 119 1.40 9.96 -8.92
C VAL A 119 2.09 9.52 -7.64
N ASP A 120 3.42 9.47 -7.66
CA ASP A 120 4.24 9.11 -6.50
C ASP A 120 3.98 10.08 -5.33
N GLY A 121 3.23 9.62 -4.34
CA GLY A 121 2.88 10.37 -3.15
C GLY A 121 3.35 9.66 -1.89
N LEU A 122 4.55 10.00 -1.40
CA LEU A 122 4.79 9.94 0.05
C LEU A 122 3.68 10.72 0.72
N ASP A 123 3.03 10.11 1.71
CA ASP A 123 1.90 10.70 2.42
C ASP A 123 2.21 12.15 2.80
N GLU A 124 1.25 13.05 2.59
CA GLU A 124 1.41 14.44 2.99
C GLU A 124 1.63 14.54 4.52
N TYR A 125 1.16 13.55 5.27
CA TYR A 125 1.43 13.38 6.70
C TYR A 125 2.89 13.03 7.04
N PHE A 126 3.60 12.31 6.15
CA PHE A 126 5.01 11.94 6.34
C PHE A 126 5.98 12.92 5.69
N LYS A 127 5.48 13.81 4.83
CA LYS A 127 6.24 14.86 4.17
C LYS A 127 6.78 15.83 5.22
N GLY A 128 8.05 15.65 5.59
CA GLY A 128 8.74 16.43 6.64
C GLY A 128 8.92 15.72 7.99
N ILE A 129 8.33 14.53 8.17
CA ILE A 129 8.59 13.65 9.34
C ILE A 129 9.56 12.52 8.95
N ILE A 130 9.44 12.03 7.71
CA ILE A 130 10.27 10.96 7.16
C ILE A 130 10.99 11.50 5.94
N GLU A 131 12.31 11.58 6.02
CA GLU A 131 13.17 11.84 4.87
C GLU A 131 13.69 10.47 4.38
N PRO A 132 13.26 10.00 3.19
CA PRO A 132 13.86 8.81 2.62
C PRO A 132 15.32 9.10 2.34
N VAL A 133 16.21 8.38 3.02
CA VAL A 133 17.64 8.42 2.73
C VAL A 133 17.82 7.72 1.39
N SER A 134 17.89 8.51 0.31
CA SER A 134 18.06 7.99 -1.04
C SER A 134 19.41 7.29 -1.16
N TYR A 135 19.38 5.99 -1.39
CA TYR A 135 20.55 5.23 -1.78
C TYR A 135 20.81 5.44 -3.27
N SER A 136 21.47 6.55 -3.62
CA SER A 136 22.10 6.67 -4.92
C SER A 136 23.43 5.90 -4.82
N GLY A 137 23.50 4.71 -5.41
CA GLY A 137 24.70 3.85 -5.40
C GLY A 137 25.99 4.49 -5.94
N GLU A 138 25.93 5.75 -6.41
CA GLU A 138 27.08 6.54 -6.86
C GLU A 138 27.50 7.67 -5.91
N LEU A 139 26.71 8.05 -4.89
CA LEU A 139 27.04 9.19 -4.00
C LEU A 139 27.43 8.84 -2.57
N VAL A 140 27.60 7.55 -2.24
CA VAL A 140 28.37 7.10 -1.07
C VAL A 140 29.53 6.20 -1.50
N ARG A 141 30.24 6.62 -2.56
CA ARG A 141 31.69 6.38 -2.65
C ARG A 141 32.47 7.62 -2.24
N SER A 142 31.93 8.42 -1.32
CA SER A 142 32.82 9.14 -0.40
C SER A 142 33.55 8.05 0.40
N PRO A 143 34.90 8.09 0.44
CA PRO A 143 35.69 7.03 1.02
C PRO A 143 35.15 6.80 2.41
N SER A 144 34.76 5.56 2.72
CA SER A 144 34.75 5.02 4.07
C SER A 144 34.91 6.12 5.13
N VAL A 145 33.81 6.69 5.61
CA VAL A 145 33.76 6.85 7.05
C VAL A 145 33.87 5.41 7.49
N ALA A 146 35.11 4.96 7.74
CA ALA A 146 35.37 3.63 8.24
C ALA A 146 34.51 3.57 9.48
N LEU A 147 33.37 2.88 9.36
CA LEU A 147 32.46 2.76 10.47
C LEU A 147 33.32 2.22 11.59
N ALA A 148 33.37 2.93 12.71
CA ALA A 148 33.99 2.39 13.89
C ALA A 148 33.41 0.98 14.11
N GLU A 149 34.21 0.05 14.61
CA GLU A 149 33.82 -1.36 14.73
C GLU A 149 32.46 -1.53 15.43
N SER A 150 32.16 -0.64 16.38
CA SER A 150 30.88 -0.53 17.07
C SER A 150 29.70 -0.23 16.13
N HIS A 151 29.85 0.70 15.17
CA HIS A 151 28.81 1.06 14.21
C HIS A 151 28.59 -0.03 13.15
N SER A 152 29.66 -0.70 12.70
CA SER A 152 29.55 -1.85 11.79
C SER A 152 28.83 -3.03 12.45
N THR A 153 29.11 -3.27 13.73
CA THR A 153 28.41 -4.28 14.54
C THR A 153 26.92 -3.96 14.65
N LEU A 154 26.56 -2.71 14.93
CA LEU A 154 25.15 -2.28 14.98
C LEU A 154 24.46 -2.45 13.63
N ALA A 155 25.11 -2.06 12.52
CA ALA A 155 24.55 -2.23 11.18
C ALA A 155 24.29 -3.72 10.86
N SER A 156 25.22 -4.60 11.23
CA SER A 156 25.09 -6.06 11.05
C SER A 156 23.98 -6.65 11.92
N GLN A 157 23.81 -6.18 13.16
CA GLN A 157 22.72 -6.61 14.04
C GLN A 157 21.35 -6.20 13.48
N ILE A 158 21.24 -4.97 12.97
CA ILE A 158 20.02 -4.46 12.34
C ILE A 158 19.67 -5.27 11.09
N ALA A 159 20.65 -5.51 10.22
CA ALA A 159 20.48 -6.35 9.04
C ALA A 159 20.03 -7.77 9.44
N GLY A 160 20.66 -8.36 10.45
CA GLY A 160 20.30 -9.68 10.97
C GLY A 160 18.87 -9.74 11.55
N LEU A 161 18.39 -8.69 12.22
CA LEU A 161 17.00 -8.62 12.69
C LEU A 161 15.99 -8.63 11.53
N TRP A 162 16.30 -7.89 10.47
CA TRP A 162 15.45 -7.85 9.27
C TRP A 162 15.49 -9.18 8.50
N SER A 163 16.65 -9.84 8.41
CA SER A 163 16.83 -11.13 7.73
C SER A 163 16.31 -12.34 8.53
N ASN A 164 16.42 -12.36 9.86
CA ASN A 164 15.98 -13.50 10.66
C ASN A 164 14.44 -13.56 10.79
N ASN A 165 13.77 -12.41 10.84
CA ASN A 165 12.30 -12.36 10.78
C ASN A 165 11.76 -12.73 9.39
N TRP A 166 12.59 -12.61 8.35
CA TRP A 166 12.27 -13.07 7.00
C TRP A 166 12.24 -14.60 6.89
N LEU A 167 13.25 -15.28 7.43
CA LEU A 167 13.43 -16.73 7.25
C LEU A 167 12.28 -17.59 7.84
N HIS A 168 11.62 -17.09 8.88
CA HIS A 168 10.51 -17.80 9.54
C HIS A 168 9.15 -17.63 8.86
N GLN A 169 9.03 -16.77 7.83
CA GLN A 169 7.76 -16.51 7.14
C GLN A 169 7.90 -16.59 5.62
N GLN A 170 8.04 -17.81 5.11
CA GLN A 170 8.01 -18.11 3.67
C GLN A 170 6.61 -17.95 3.03
N SER A 171 5.69 -17.21 3.63
CA SER A 171 4.33 -17.06 3.09
C SER A 171 3.75 -15.71 3.49
N THR A 172 3.77 -14.77 2.54
CA THR A 172 3.15 -13.43 2.58
C THR A 172 4.03 -12.34 3.22
N PHE A 173 4.74 -11.60 2.35
CA PHE A 173 5.43 -10.36 2.69
C PHE A 173 4.45 -9.38 3.36
N SER A 174 4.61 -9.12 4.65
CA SER A 174 3.85 -8.11 5.38
C SER A 174 4.84 -7.12 5.98
N ILE A 175 4.85 -5.88 5.47
CA ILE A 175 5.65 -4.76 6.02
C ILE A 175 5.33 -4.54 7.51
N ASP A 176 4.12 -4.92 7.95
CA ASP A 176 3.65 -4.91 9.34
C ASP A 176 4.49 -5.74 10.33
N GLN A 177 5.44 -6.57 9.86
CA GLN A 177 6.23 -7.46 10.73
C GLN A 177 7.73 -7.21 10.75
N LEU A 178 8.21 -6.20 10.02
CA LEU A 178 9.61 -5.78 10.16
C LEU A 178 9.76 -5.02 11.49
N PRO A 179 10.74 -5.38 12.33
CA PRO A 179 10.98 -4.67 13.57
C PRO A 179 11.43 -3.24 13.25
N ILE A 180 10.71 -2.26 13.82
CA ILE A 180 11.09 -0.86 13.74
C ILE A 180 12.34 -0.67 14.62
N VAL A 181 13.41 -0.17 14.01
CA VAL A 181 14.68 0.12 14.69
C VAL A 181 14.87 1.63 14.81
N GLN A 182 15.09 2.12 16.03
CA GLN A 182 15.40 3.52 16.30
C GLN A 182 16.90 3.67 16.64
N LEU A 183 17.61 4.48 15.85
CA LEU A 183 18.99 4.87 16.14
C LEU A 183 19.03 6.12 17.04
N CYS A 184 19.40 5.92 18.31
CA CYS A 184 19.53 6.98 19.30
C CYS A 184 20.98 7.50 19.34
N GLY A 185 21.15 8.82 19.35
CA GLY A 185 22.47 9.48 19.32
C GLY A 185 22.36 10.94 18.88
N SER A 186 23.40 11.74 19.15
CA SER A 186 23.45 13.16 18.74
C SER A 186 23.98 13.34 17.31
N GLU A 187 24.77 12.38 16.80
CA GLU A 187 25.43 12.48 15.51
C GLU A 187 24.55 11.94 14.38
N VAL A 188 23.99 12.83 13.56
CA VAL A 188 23.12 12.47 12.42
C VAL A 188 23.89 11.68 11.36
N ALA A 189 25.13 12.07 11.05
CA ALA A 189 25.96 11.40 10.05
C ALA A 189 26.23 9.93 10.40
N ALA A 190 26.51 9.62 11.67
CA ALA A 190 26.69 8.26 12.15
C ALA A 190 25.42 7.41 12.01
N LYS A 191 24.24 7.98 12.34
CA LYS A 191 22.96 7.27 12.16
C LYS A 191 22.67 6.96 10.70
N VAL A 192 22.90 7.93 9.82
CA VAL A 192 22.71 7.76 8.37
C VAL A 192 23.65 6.66 7.86
N ALA A 193 24.91 6.67 8.26
CA ALA A 193 25.89 5.67 7.85
C ALA A 193 25.56 4.25 8.37
N ILE A 194 25.10 4.11 9.62
CA ILE A 194 24.64 2.83 10.17
C ILE A 194 23.41 2.32 9.41
N ALA A 195 22.42 3.19 9.16
CA ALA A 195 21.19 2.83 8.45
C ALA A 195 21.45 2.44 6.99
N SER A 196 22.35 3.15 6.30
CA SER A 196 22.71 2.83 4.92
C SER A 196 23.42 1.48 4.84
N THR A 197 24.42 1.24 5.70
CA THR A 197 25.15 -0.03 5.72
C THR A 197 24.27 -1.21 6.13
N ALA A 198 23.36 -1.04 7.10
CA ALA A 198 22.40 -2.09 7.45
C ALA A 198 21.48 -2.47 6.27
N SER A 199 21.08 -1.47 5.48
CA SER A 199 20.25 -1.67 4.28
C SER A 199 21.01 -2.37 3.15
N GLU A 200 22.29 -2.03 2.95
CA GLU A 200 23.15 -2.75 1.99
C GLU A 200 23.35 -4.22 2.38
N LEU A 201 23.61 -4.46 3.67
CA LEU A 201 23.79 -5.81 4.19
C LEU A 201 22.51 -6.63 4.00
N SER A 202 21.33 -6.12 4.38
CA SER A 202 20.08 -6.86 4.19
C SER A 202 19.82 -7.19 2.71
N LEU A 203 20.05 -6.24 1.78
CA LEU A 203 19.94 -6.47 0.33
C LEU A 203 20.92 -7.51 -0.21
N THR A 204 22.14 -7.56 0.30
CA THR A 204 23.15 -8.56 -0.11
C THR A 204 22.83 -9.97 0.42
N TRP A 205 22.26 -10.09 1.63
CA TRP A 205 21.71 -11.35 2.13
C TRP A 205 20.56 -11.86 1.25
N PHE A 206 19.68 -10.97 0.77
CA PHE A 206 18.63 -11.36 -0.18
C PHE A 206 19.19 -11.87 -1.52
N SER A 207 20.36 -11.41 -1.95
CA SER A 207 21.00 -11.89 -3.18
C SER A 207 21.73 -13.23 -3.01
N SER A 208 22.15 -13.62 -1.81
CA SER A 208 22.92 -14.85 -1.57
C SER A 208 22.05 -16.09 -1.31
N GLU A 209 20.79 -15.92 -0.89
CA GLU A 209 19.83 -17.02 -0.66
C GLU A 209 19.00 -17.41 -1.91
N GLY A 210 19.31 -16.83 -3.08
CA GLY A 210 18.59 -17.04 -4.35
C GLY A 210 19.21 -18.03 -5.35
N ARG A 211 19.97 -19.03 -4.91
CA ARG A 211 20.47 -20.12 -5.79
C ARG A 211 20.18 -21.51 -5.25
#